data_AF-A0A846D4Q4-F1
#
_entry.id   AF-A0A846D4Q4-F1
#
_cell.length_a   1.000
_cell.length_b   1.000
_cell.length_c   1.000
_cell.angle_alpha   90.00
_cell.angle_beta   90.00
_cell.angle_gamma   90.00
#
_symmetry.space_group_name_H-M   'P 1'
#
loop_
_entity.id
_entity.type
_entity.pdbx_description
1 polymer ?
#
loop_
_entity_poly.entity_id
_entity_poly.type
_entity_poly.pdbx_seq_one_letter_code
_entity_poly.pdbx_strand_id
1 'polypeptide(L)'
;GPNHIATFTIGRARALYYKTWNGSIWTPWEKLGGYCQYGIAAVSRGVNQLDCFVIGSMGKVYCRSWDGSAWKNWKNLGGYSIAGLAAASWGPDRLDVFVVAGDHALHHKWMG
;
A
#
# COMPACT_ATOMS: atom_id res chain seq x y z
N GLY A 1 -13.54 8.18 -1.40
CA GLY A 1 -15.00 8.29 -1.60
C GLY A 1 -15.33 8.23 -3.08
N PRO A 2 -16.61 8.48 -3.45
CA PRO A 2 -17.00 8.63 -4.85
C PRO A 2 -16.13 9.66 -5.56
N ASN A 3 -15.80 9.42 -6.83
CA ASN A 3 -15.02 10.33 -7.68
C ASN A 3 -13.61 10.67 -7.17
N HIS A 4 -13.06 9.88 -6.23
CA HIS A 4 -11.70 10.05 -5.74
C HIS A 4 -10.82 8.86 -6.13
N ILE A 5 -9.78 9.10 -6.91
CA ILE A 5 -8.78 8.08 -7.27
C ILE A 5 -7.49 8.45 -6.58
N ALA A 6 -6.80 7.46 -5.99
CA ALA A 6 -5.42 7.60 -5.55
C ALA A 6 -4.52 6.74 -6.45
N THR A 7 -3.44 7.32 -6.94
CA THR A 7 -2.42 6.60 -7.71
C THR A 7 -1.11 6.64 -6.96
N PHE A 8 -0.35 5.54 -7.04
CA PHE A 8 0.89 5.35 -6.30
C PHE A 8 2.01 4.96 -7.25
N THR A 9 3.22 5.44 -6.99
CA THR A 9 4.41 5.05 -7.75
C THR A 9 5.65 5.03 -6.86
N ILE A 10 6.63 4.21 -7.22
CA ILE A 10 7.95 4.22 -6.59
C ILE A 10 8.86 5.14 -7.39
N GLY A 11 9.35 6.20 -6.75
CA GLY A 11 10.31 7.11 -7.37
C GLY A 11 11.73 6.57 -7.37
N ARG A 12 12.63 7.25 -8.09
CA ARG A 12 14.05 6.89 -8.25
C ARG A 12 14.79 6.67 -6.91
N ALA A 13 14.39 7.37 -5.86
CA ALA A 13 14.96 7.26 -4.52
C ALA A 13 14.36 6.12 -3.66
N ARG A 14 13.62 5.18 -4.27
CA ARG A 14 12.89 4.11 -3.56
C ARG A 14 11.89 4.65 -2.52
N ALA A 15 11.40 5.86 -2.71
CA ALA A 15 10.30 6.39 -1.90
C ALA A 15 8.97 6.15 -2.63
N LEU A 16 7.91 5.88 -1.87
CA LEU A 16 6.55 5.88 -2.40
C LEU A 16 6.11 7.33 -2.61
N TYR A 17 5.46 7.58 -3.73
CA TYR A 17 4.78 8.82 -4.05
C TYR A 17 3.31 8.52 -4.35
N TYR A 18 2.44 9.48 -4.07
CA TYR A 18 1.04 9.41 -4.45
C TYR A 18 0.54 10.74 -4.99
N LYS A 19 -0.53 10.68 -5.78
CA LYS A 19 -1.37 11.82 -6.13
C LYS A 19 -2.81 11.39 -6.24
N THR A 20 -3.72 12.33 -6.09
CA THR A 20 -5.15 12.04 -6.11
C THR A 20 -5.88 12.81 -7.19
N TRP A 21 -6.98 12.25 -7.66
CA TRP A 21 -7.95 12.88 -8.55
C TRP A 21 -9.21 13.15 -7.75
N ASN A 22 -9.77 14.35 -7.87
CA ASN A 22 -10.97 14.77 -7.13
C ASN A 22 -12.26 14.79 -7.97
N GLY A 23 -12.23 14.27 -9.20
CA GLY A 23 -13.32 14.39 -10.16
C GLY A 23 -13.05 15.39 -11.29
N SER A 24 -12.11 16.32 -11.09
CA SER A 24 -11.82 17.39 -12.05
C SER A 24 -10.34 17.68 -12.27
N ILE A 25 -9.51 17.55 -11.23
CA ILE A 25 -8.08 17.82 -11.31
C ILE A 25 -7.26 16.77 -10.55
N TRP A 26 -6.04 16.54 -11.02
CA TRP A 26 -5.03 15.78 -10.30
C TRP A 26 -4.26 16.70 -9.36
N THR A 27 -3.98 16.24 -8.14
CA THR A 27 -3.00 16.91 -7.27
C THR A 27 -1.58 16.73 -7.83
N PRO A 28 -0.63 17.58 -7.41
CA PRO A 28 0.79 17.28 -7.55
C PRO A 28 1.15 15.96 -6.86
N TRP A 29 2.28 15.38 -7.26
CA TRP A 29 2.85 14.23 -6.56
C TRP A 29 3.37 14.63 -5.18
N GLU A 30 2.97 13.88 -4.16
CA GLU A 30 3.46 14.02 -2.79
C GLU A 30 4.29 12.79 -2.41
N LYS A 31 5.39 13.03 -1.69
CA LYS A 31 6.33 11.99 -1.25
C LYS A 31 5.87 11.38 0.08
N LEU A 32 5.51 10.10 0.07
CA LEU A 32 5.23 9.30 1.28
C LEU A 32 6.49 8.67 1.90
N GLY A 33 7.66 8.86 1.30
CA GLY A 33 8.93 8.36 1.86
C GLY A 33 8.98 6.84 1.90
N GLY A 34 9.64 6.30 2.93
CA GLY A 34 9.93 4.87 3.05
C GLY A 34 11.08 4.40 2.15
N TYR A 35 11.35 3.09 2.20
CA TYR A 35 12.26 2.40 1.29
C TYR A 35 11.53 1.23 0.63
N CYS A 36 11.11 1.45 -0.60
CA CYS A 36 10.31 0.54 -1.42
C CYS A 36 11.23 -0.09 -2.45
N GLN A 37 11.64 -1.32 -2.21
CA GLN A 37 12.50 -2.07 -3.13
C GLN A 37 11.74 -2.39 -4.42
N TYR A 38 10.49 -2.84 -4.28
CA TYR A 38 9.56 -3.11 -5.39
C TYR A 38 8.13 -3.31 -4.84
N GLY A 39 7.18 -3.55 -5.74
CA GLY A 39 5.80 -3.91 -5.40
C GLY A 39 5.00 -2.75 -4.85
N ILE A 40 3.81 -2.55 -5.38
CA ILE A 40 2.84 -1.61 -4.84
C ILE A 40 1.48 -2.28 -4.91
N ALA A 41 0.79 -2.36 -3.78
CA ALA A 41 -0.64 -2.64 -3.74
C ALA A 41 -1.32 -1.55 -2.93
N ALA A 42 -2.56 -1.22 -3.27
CA ALA A 42 -3.37 -0.31 -2.50
C ALA A 42 -4.82 -0.76 -2.51
N VAL A 43 -5.52 -0.49 -1.42
CA VAL A 43 -6.93 -0.86 -1.26
C VAL A 43 -7.65 0.20 -0.45
N SER A 44 -8.94 0.36 -0.69
CA SER A 44 -9.83 1.14 0.16
C SER A 44 -10.59 0.20 1.07
N ARG A 45 -10.43 0.34 2.39
CA ARG A 45 -11.14 -0.46 3.40
C ARG A 45 -12.41 0.21 3.94
N GLY A 46 -12.70 1.40 3.46
CA GLY A 46 -13.82 2.24 3.91
C GLY A 46 -13.82 3.58 3.20
N VAL A 47 -14.89 4.36 3.40
CA VAL A 47 -14.99 5.70 2.83
C VAL A 47 -13.84 6.56 3.33
N ASN A 48 -13.04 7.07 2.40
CA ASN A 48 -11.87 7.91 2.67
C ASN A 48 -10.81 7.23 3.54
N GLN A 49 -10.77 5.90 3.55
CA GLN A 49 -9.71 5.13 4.18
C GLN A 49 -8.98 4.33 3.10
N LEU A 50 -7.66 4.48 3.06
CA LEU A 50 -6.79 3.81 2.11
C LEU A 50 -5.63 3.15 2.85
N ASP A 51 -5.23 1.99 2.38
CA ASP A 51 -4.03 1.31 2.84
C ASP A 51 -3.16 1.00 1.62
N CYS A 52 -1.89 1.37 1.68
CA CYS A 52 -0.91 1.05 0.66
C CYS A 52 0.20 0.17 1.23
N PHE A 53 0.67 -0.75 0.39
CA PHE A 53 1.64 -1.76 0.72
C PHE A 53 2.81 -1.69 -0.23
N VAL A 54 4.01 -1.92 0.30
CA VAL A 54 5.24 -2.01 -0.48
C VAL A 54 6.12 -3.13 0.06
N ILE A 55 6.99 -3.66 -0.80
CA ILE A 55 8.07 -4.53 -0.34
C ILE A 55 9.33 -3.69 -0.10
N GLY A 56 9.81 -3.71 1.13
CA GLY A 56 11.05 -3.07 1.54
C GLY A 56 12.24 -4.03 1.53
N SER A 57 13.32 -3.60 2.18
CA SER A 57 14.55 -4.40 2.29
C SER A 57 14.29 -5.79 2.87
N MET A 58 15.02 -6.79 2.37
CA MET A 58 14.90 -8.19 2.80
C MET A 58 13.49 -8.77 2.59
N GLY A 59 12.75 -8.30 1.59
CA GLY A 59 11.43 -8.84 1.26
C GLY A 59 10.33 -8.51 2.28
N LYS A 60 10.59 -7.62 3.24
CA LYS A 60 9.62 -7.28 4.28
C LYS A 60 8.45 -6.49 3.71
N VAL A 61 7.24 -6.82 4.12
CA VAL A 61 6.02 -6.11 3.74
C VAL A 61 5.82 -4.93 4.68
N TYR A 62 5.62 -3.74 4.12
CA TYR A 62 5.29 -2.53 4.87
C TYR A 62 3.92 -2.01 4.46
N CYS A 63 3.17 -1.47 5.42
CA CYS A 63 1.87 -0.84 5.20
C CYS A 63 1.91 0.61 5.67
N ARG A 64 1.24 1.50 4.93
CA ARG A 64 0.93 2.86 5.35
C ARG A 64 -0.54 3.15 5.12
N SER A 65 -1.19 3.74 6.11
CA SER A 65 -2.63 3.94 6.13
C SER A 65 -2.99 5.41 6.11
N TRP A 66 -4.02 5.77 5.34
CA TRP A 66 -4.71 7.05 5.37
C TRP A 66 -6.02 6.88 6.13
N ASP A 67 -6.25 7.71 7.15
CA ASP A 67 -7.41 7.61 8.05
C ASP A 67 -8.59 8.52 7.67
N GLY A 68 -8.49 9.25 6.57
CA GLY A 68 -9.44 10.30 6.18
C GLY A 68 -8.88 11.70 6.34
N SER A 69 -7.82 11.87 7.14
CA SER A 69 -7.23 13.16 7.47
C SER A 69 -5.72 13.21 7.29
N ALA A 70 -5.01 12.12 7.57
CA ALA A 70 -3.56 12.07 7.51
C ALA A 70 -3.03 10.65 7.22
N TRP A 71 -1.85 10.61 6.61
CA TRP A 71 -1.06 9.40 6.47
C TRP A 71 -0.38 9.02 7.80
N LYS A 72 -0.64 7.82 8.31
CA LYS A 72 0.03 7.26 9.49
C LYS A 72 1.47 6.86 9.19
N ASN A 73 2.24 6.52 10.21
CA ASN A 73 3.59 6.03 10.04
C ASN A 73 3.61 4.67 9.31
N TRP A 74 4.73 4.37 8.65
CA TRP A 74 4.96 3.06 8.06
C TRP A 74 4.99 1.98 9.15
N LYS A 75 4.20 0.92 8.96
CA LYS A 75 4.17 -0.27 9.82
C LYS A 75 4.86 -1.43 9.11
N ASN A 76 5.83 -2.05 9.77
CA ASN A 76 6.44 -3.29 9.31
C ASN A 76 5.52 -4.47 9.65
N LEU A 77 5.08 -5.22 8.64
CA LEU A 77 4.23 -6.40 8.82
C LEU A 77 5.02 -7.71 8.89
N GLY A 78 6.34 -7.64 8.69
CA GLY A 78 7.23 -8.79 8.60
C GLY A 78 7.19 -9.47 7.23
N GLY A 79 7.38 -10.79 7.24
CA GLY A 79 7.39 -11.61 6.03
C GLY A 79 8.69 -11.53 5.22
N TYR A 80 8.75 -12.37 4.19
CA TYR A 80 9.86 -12.46 3.24
C TYR A 80 9.28 -12.72 1.85
N SER A 81 8.98 -11.65 1.12
CA SER A 81 8.53 -11.69 -0.27
C SER A 81 9.72 -11.82 -1.21
N ILE A 82 9.61 -12.75 -2.16
CA ILE A 82 10.50 -12.88 -3.31
C ILE A 82 9.87 -12.32 -4.59
N ALA A 83 8.53 -12.24 -4.64
CA ALA A 83 7.79 -11.71 -5.78
C ALA A 83 6.34 -11.40 -5.40
N GLY A 84 5.69 -10.60 -6.24
CA GLY A 84 4.27 -10.27 -6.10
C GLY A 84 3.96 -9.40 -4.89
N LEU A 85 2.87 -8.64 -5.02
CA LEU A 85 2.22 -7.96 -3.90
C LEU A 85 0.78 -7.65 -4.34
N ALA A 86 -0.19 -8.23 -3.65
CA ALA A 86 -1.60 -7.94 -3.87
C ALA A 86 -2.27 -7.65 -2.53
N ALA A 87 -3.30 -6.82 -2.54
CA ALA A 87 -4.09 -6.51 -1.36
C ALA A 87 -5.58 -6.49 -1.73
N ALA A 88 -6.41 -6.99 -0.83
CA ALA A 88 -7.85 -6.98 -0.95
C ALA A 88 -8.51 -6.58 0.38
N SER A 89 -9.71 -6.05 0.28
CA SER A 89 -10.61 -5.76 1.39
C SER A 89 -11.99 -6.20 0.98
N TRP A 90 -12.63 -7.03 1.81
CA TRP A 90 -13.98 -7.55 1.54
C TRP A 90 -15.02 -7.08 2.57
N GLY A 91 -14.59 -6.29 3.56
CA GLY A 91 -15.46 -5.71 4.57
C GLY A 91 -14.78 -4.57 5.31
N PRO A 92 -15.55 -3.77 6.07
CA PRO A 92 -15.00 -2.74 6.94
C PRO A 92 -13.93 -3.32 7.86
N ASP A 93 -12.82 -2.59 7.99
CA ASP A 93 -11.69 -2.98 8.83
C ASP A 93 -11.14 -4.38 8.54
N ARG A 94 -11.26 -4.89 7.30
CA ARG A 94 -10.61 -6.13 6.91
C ARG A 94 -9.70 -5.92 5.72
N LEU A 95 -8.43 -6.26 5.92
CA LEU A 95 -7.39 -6.24 4.91
C LEU A 95 -6.74 -7.61 4.81
N ASP A 96 -6.55 -8.10 3.60
CA ASP A 96 -5.74 -9.28 3.29
C ASP A 96 -4.63 -8.87 2.32
N VAL A 97 -3.38 -9.15 2.66
CA VAL A 97 -2.19 -8.89 1.83
C VAL A 97 -1.51 -10.20 1.46
N PHE A 98 -1.15 -10.34 0.19
CA PHE A 98 -0.64 -11.57 -0.41
C PHE A 98 0.73 -11.33 -1.05
N VAL A 99 1.63 -12.29 -0.89
CA VAL A 99 2.98 -12.30 -1.49
C VAL A 99 3.37 -13.71 -1.90
N VAL A 100 4.32 -13.84 -2.83
CA VAL A 100 5.03 -15.10 -3.05
C VAL A 100 6.24 -15.13 -2.12
N ALA A 101 6.31 -16.13 -1.26
CA ALA A 101 7.37 -16.26 -0.26
C ALA A 101 8.54 -17.14 -0.74
N GLY A 102 9.57 -17.27 0.08
CA GLY A 102 10.82 -17.99 -0.27
C GLY A 102 10.65 -19.48 -0.57
N ASP A 103 9.54 -20.09 -0.13
CA ASP A 103 9.13 -21.45 -0.47
C ASP A 103 8.38 -21.55 -1.80
N HIS A 104 8.31 -20.45 -2.56
CA HIS A 104 7.54 -20.29 -3.80
C HIS A 104 6.02 -20.45 -3.64
N ALA A 105 5.51 -20.45 -2.40
CA ALA A 105 4.08 -20.51 -2.14
C ALA A 105 3.47 -19.11 -2.01
N LEU A 106 2.15 -19.04 -2.21
CA LEU A 106 1.36 -17.85 -1.88
C LEU A 106 1.15 -17.79 -0.37
N HIS A 107 1.67 -16.76 0.27
CA HIS A 107 1.43 -16.47 1.69
C HIS A 107 0.50 -15.27 1.80
N HIS A 108 -0.34 -15.26 2.83
CA HIS A 108 -1.17 -14.10 3.14
C HIS A 108 -1.12 -13.73 4.61
N LYS A 109 -1.33 -12.45 4.90
CA LYS A 109 -1.54 -11.91 6.25
C LYS A 109 -2.82 -11.10 6.23
N TRP A 110 -3.60 -11.21 7.29
CA TRP A 110 -4.78 -10.39 7.47
C TRP A 110 -4.66 -9.42 8.64
N MET A 111 -5.38 -8.32 8.57
CA MET A 111 -5.48 -7.28 9.59
C MET A 111 -6.93 -6.82 9.71
N GLY A 112 -7.33 -6.51 10.94
CA GLY A 112 -8.55 -5.79 11.29
C GLY A 112 -8.50 -5.24 12.69
#